data_AF-A0AAW1LXI6-F1
#
_entry.id   AF-A0AAW1LXI6-F1
#
_cell.length_a   1.000
_cell.length_b   1.000
_cell.length_c   1.000
_cell.angle_alpha   90.00
_cell.angle_beta   90.00
_cell.angle_gamma   90.00
#
_symmetry.space_group_name_H-M   'P 1'
#
loop_
_entity.id
_entity.type
_entity.pdbx_description
1 polymer ?
#
loop_
_entity_poly.entity_id
_entity_poly.type
_entity_poly.pdbx_seq_one_letter_code
_entity_poly.pdbx_strand_id
1 'polypeptide(L)'
;MCIKPQVISIAVAFLGFLTSVYNEEIICDAELSVDITDGVHYNGQITKNGITYNEENYYNITDGVHYNGQITKNGITYNEENYYQDNGRVYGCPCNIQNCLRKCCAETEALSNKTCQPYMYDVSSHFQRHLPEEVSINQYYIIHDIVNCTDKVRFILDPSESNQDNFVLTKNGNLIWQSYNFSVNDYCLEYLVEDTTFAALLCSDVEENVSHAIGTNVFHSLLLV
;
A
#
# COMPACT_ATOMS: atom_id res chain seq x y z
N MET A 1 -7.56 -6.99 11.14
CA MET A 1 -8.73 -7.88 11.04
C MET A 1 -9.55 -7.42 9.84
N CYS A 2 -9.69 -8.20 8.76
CA CYS A 2 -10.71 -7.91 7.73
C CYS A 2 -12.06 -8.32 8.32
N ILE A 3 -12.75 -7.39 9.00
CA ILE A 3 -13.95 -7.71 9.77
C ILE A 3 -15.17 -7.64 8.88
N LYS A 4 -15.91 -8.75 8.85
CA LYS A 4 -17.34 -8.77 8.56
C LYS A 4 -18.09 -8.40 9.86
N PRO A 5 -18.90 -7.32 9.92
CA PRO A 5 -19.70 -7.09 11.11
C PRO A 5 -20.80 -8.14 11.16
N GLN A 6 -20.84 -8.92 12.25
CA GLN A 6 -22.11 -9.45 12.71
C GLN A 6 -22.81 -8.34 13.50
N VAL A 7 -24.02 -7.99 13.08
CA VAL A 7 -24.90 -7.13 13.85
C VAL A 7 -25.31 -7.89 15.11
N ILE A 8 -24.65 -7.65 16.24
CA ILE A 8 -25.14 -8.08 17.54
C ILE A 8 -25.87 -6.88 18.15
N SER A 9 -27.20 -6.88 18.02
CA SER A 9 -28.04 -6.02 18.84
C SER A 9 -27.99 -6.50 20.29
N ILE A 10 -27.18 -5.85 21.13
CA ILE A 10 -27.26 -6.04 22.58
C ILE A 10 -28.09 -4.89 23.14
N ALA A 11 -29.35 -5.18 23.45
CA ALA A 11 -30.14 -4.36 24.36
C ALA A 11 -29.71 -4.72 25.79
N VAL A 12 -28.91 -3.87 26.45
CA VAL A 12 -28.67 -3.98 27.89
C VAL A 12 -29.51 -2.92 28.60
N ALA A 13 -30.53 -3.39 29.31
CA ALA A 13 -31.26 -2.59 30.28
C ALA A 13 -30.84 -2.99 31.70
N PHE A 14 -30.63 -1.95 32.51
CA PHE A 14 -30.55 -1.91 33.98
C PHE A 14 -29.25 -2.28 34.73
N LEU A 15 -28.86 -1.29 35.55
CA LEU A 15 -28.18 -1.35 36.86
C LEU A 15 -26.70 -1.72 36.89
N GLY A 16 -25.88 -0.73 36.52
CA GLY A 16 -24.71 -0.28 37.28
C GLY A 16 -23.75 -1.34 37.79
N PHE A 17 -22.79 -1.74 36.95
CA PHE A 17 -21.34 -1.85 37.21
C PHE A 17 -20.71 -2.51 35.97
N LEU A 18 -19.91 -1.76 35.21
CA LEU A 18 -19.16 -2.28 34.07
C LEU A 18 -17.70 -2.51 34.50
N THR A 19 -17.26 -3.76 34.47
CA THR A 19 -15.83 -4.10 34.50
C THR A 19 -15.30 -4.09 33.07
N SER A 20 -14.33 -3.23 32.78
CA SER A 20 -13.61 -3.22 31.51
C SER A 20 -12.60 -4.36 31.47
N VAL A 21 -12.72 -5.25 30.48
CA VAL A 21 -11.66 -6.18 30.08
C VAL A 21 -11.00 -5.56 28.85
N TYR A 22 -9.80 -5.00 29.02
CA TYR A 22 -8.99 -4.56 27.89
C TYR A 22 -8.23 -5.78 27.34
N ASN A 23 -8.54 -6.15 26.10
CA ASN A 23 -7.69 -7.02 25.31
C ASN A 23 -6.84 -6.13 24.41
N GLU A 24 -5.53 -6.32 24.39
CA GLU A 24 -4.61 -5.61 23.49
C GLU A 24 -4.97 -5.93 22.03
N GLU A 25 -5.42 -4.91 21.31
CA GLU A 25 -5.96 -5.03 19.96
C GLU A 25 -4.86 -4.80 18.91
N ILE A 26 -4.79 -5.72 17.94
CA ILE A 26 -3.78 -5.78 16.90
C ILE A 26 -4.15 -4.83 15.75
N ILE A 27 -3.16 -4.04 15.36
CA ILE A 27 -3.05 -2.99 14.34
C ILE A 27 -3.77 -3.33 13.02
N CYS A 28 -5.07 -3.03 12.94
CA CYS A 28 -5.53 -2.03 11.99
C CYS A 28 -5.90 -0.84 12.87
N ASP A 29 -5.37 0.35 12.63
CA ASP A 29 -5.80 1.51 13.41
C ASP A 29 -7.34 1.58 13.34
N ALA A 30 -8.03 1.40 14.47
CA ALA A 30 -9.49 1.28 14.51
C ALA A 30 -10.18 2.58 14.06
N GLU A 31 -9.43 3.70 14.07
CA GLU A 31 -9.87 4.98 13.52
C GLU A 31 -9.66 5.09 12.00
N LEU A 32 -8.95 4.15 11.37
CA LEU A 32 -8.69 4.09 9.92
C LEU A 32 -9.25 2.83 9.25
N SER A 33 -9.69 1.83 10.01
CA SER A 33 -10.42 0.69 9.46
C SER A 33 -11.89 1.06 9.29
N VAL A 34 -12.28 1.35 8.06
CA VAL A 34 -13.69 1.56 7.70
C VAL A 34 -14.29 0.20 7.34
N ASP A 35 -15.37 -0.20 8.02
CA ASP A 35 -16.23 -1.28 7.55
C ASP A 35 -16.75 -0.91 6.17
N ILE A 36 -16.41 -1.61 5.09
CA ILE A 36 -16.88 -1.25 3.74
C ILE A 36 -18.02 -2.16 3.24
N THR A 37 -18.60 -2.98 4.12
CA THR A 37 -19.64 -3.96 3.72
C THR A 37 -20.96 -3.35 3.28
N ASP A 38 -21.22 -2.10 3.67
CA ASP A 38 -22.34 -1.25 3.24
C ASP A 38 -21.92 -0.18 2.21
N GLY A 39 -20.68 -0.24 1.70
CA GLY A 39 -20.21 0.63 0.63
C GLY A 39 -20.98 0.42 -0.67
N VAL A 40 -21.01 1.43 -1.54
CA VAL A 40 -21.59 1.31 -2.88
C VAL A 40 -20.57 0.66 -3.80
N HIS A 41 -20.90 -0.54 -4.29
CA HIS A 41 -20.05 -1.27 -5.24
C HIS A 41 -20.33 -0.75 -6.66
N TYR A 42 -19.29 -0.28 -7.35
CA TYR A 42 -19.38 0.09 -8.76
C TYR A 42 -18.08 -0.25 -9.48
N ASN A 43 -18.16 -1.15 -10.47
CA ASN A 43 -17.04 -1.49 -11.35
C ASN A 43 -15.73 -1.90 -10.64
N GLY A 44 -15.81 -2.75 -9.61
CA GLY A 44 -14.62 -3.21 -8.87
C GLY A 44 -14.10 -2.22 -7.81
N GLN A 45 -14.77 -1.09 -7.65
CA GLN A 45 -14.50 -0.14 -6.58
C GLN A 45 -15.60 -0.21 -5.52
N ILE A 46 -15.24 -0.01 -4.27
CA ILE A 46 -16.18 0.12 -3.15
C ILE A 46 -16.12 1.58 -2.69
N THR A 47 -17.22 2.32 -2.75
CA THR A 47 -17.26 3.70 -2.24
C THR A 47 -18.07 3.76 -0.94
N LYS A 48 -17.45 4.16 0.17
CA LYS A 48 -18.14 4.38 1.44
C LYS A 48 -17.81 5.74 2.03
N ASN A 49 -18.83 6.47 2.48
CA ASN A 49 -18.68 7.80 3.09
C ASN A 49 -17.88 8.81 2.23
N GLY A 50 -17.95 8.68 0.90
CA GLY A 50 -17.19 9.51 -0.04
C GLY A 50 -15.77 9.02 -0.35
N ILE A 51 -15.30 7.94 0.30
CA ILE A 51 -13.98 7.32 0.08
C ILE A 51 -14.13 6.11 -0.84
N THR A 52 -13.29 6.00 -1.87
CA THR A 52 -13.31 4.90 -2.83
C THR A 52 -12.13 3.96 -2.61
N TYR A 53 -12.42 2.69 -2.37
CA TYR A 53 -11.49 1.58 -2.20
C TYR A 53 -11.40 0.82 -3.52
N ASN A 54 -10.20 0.75 -4.09
CA ASN A 54 -9.99 0.08 -5.37
C ASN A 54 -9.72 -1.42 -5.19
N GLU A 55 -10.06 -2.21 -6.22
CA GLU A 55 -9.72 -3.64 -6.37
C GLU A 55 -8.20 -3.93 -6.20
N GLU A 56 -7.35 -2.91 -6.34
CA GLU A 56 -5.88 -2.98 -6.42
C GLU A 56 -5.16 -3.27 -5.09
N ASN A 57 -5.83 -3.12 -3.94
CA ASN A 57 -5.28 -3.52 -2.63
C ASN A 57 -5.60 -4.98 -2.28
N TYR A 58 -6.31 -5.69 -3.17
CA TYR A 58 -6.79 -7.02 -2.89
C TYR A 58 -6.43 -7.98 -4.01
N TYR A 59 -5.81 -9.10 -3.64
CA TYR A 59 -5.38 -10.11 -4.58
C TYR A 59 -6.53 -11.08 -4.85
N ASN A 60 -7.00 -11.21 -6.10
CA ASN A 60 -8.04 -12.20 -6.40
C ASN A 60 -7.50 -13.62 -6.17
N ILE A 61 -8.11 -14.34 -5.23
CA ILE A 61 -7.74 -15.71 -4.83
C ILE A 61 -8.88 -16.71 -5.07
N THR A 62 -9.86 -16.36 -5.90
CA THR A 62 -11.08 -17.18 -6.16
C THR A 62 -10.75 -18.58 -6.68
N ASP A 63 -9.69 -18.70 -7.48
CA ASP A 63 -9.16 -19.93 -8.07
C ASP A 63 -8.11 -20.63 -7.20
N GLY A 64 -7.93 -20.18 -5.95
CA GLY A 64 -7.03 -20.79 -4.99
C GLY A 64 -7.47 -22.19 -4.54
N VAL A 65 -6.56 -22.93 -3.88
CA VAL A 65 -6.88 -24.24 -3.32
C VAL A 65 -7.57 -24.06 -1.97
N HIS A 66 -8.82 -24.52 -1.87
CA HIS A 66 -9.61 -24.46 -0.63
C HIS A 66 -9.36 -25.69 0.24
N TYR A 67 -8.99 -25.49 1.51
CA TYR A 67 -8.85 -26.56 2.48
C TYR A 67 -9.15 -26.06 3.89
N ASN A 68 -10.13 -26.67 4.57
CA ASN A 68 -10.51 -26.34 5.96
C ASN A 68 -10.70 -24.83 6.24
N GLY A 69 -11.43 -24.12 5.39
CA GLY A 69 -11.70 -22.68 5.54
C GLY A 69 -10.53 -21.76 5.14
N GLN A 70 -9.38 -22.32 4.81
CA GLN A 70 -8.24 -21.61 4.25
C GLN A 70 -8.23 -21.69 2.73
N ILE A 71 -7.61 -20.69 2.11
CA ILE A 71 -7.39 -20.63 0.66
C ILE A 71 -5.90 -20.46 0.44
N THR A 72 -5.27 -21.30 -0.37
CA THR A 72 -3.86 -21.17 -0.73
C THR A 72 -3.73 -20.80 -2.20
N LYS A 73 -3.03 -19.71 -2.50
CA LYS A 73 -2.70 -19.28 -3.86
C LYS A 73 -1.27 -18.74 -3.91
N ASN A 74 -0.50 -19.16 -4.92
CA ASN A 74 0.90 -18.75 -5.13
C ASN A 74 1.79 -18.91 -3.88
N GLY A 75 1.58 -19.97 -3.11
CA GLY A 75 2.35 -20.24 -1.89
C GLY A 75 1.94 -19.43 -0.66
N ILE A 76 0.96 -18.53 -0.78
CA ILE A 76 0.39 -17.77 0.34
C ILE A 76 -0.91 -18.44 0.79
N THR A 77 -1.03 -18.69 2.08
CA THR A 77 -2.22 -19.29 2.69
C THR A 77 -3.00 -18.23 3.46
N TYR A 78 -4.21 -17.95 2.99
CA TYR A 78 -5.15 -17.00 3.54
C TYR A 78 -6.11 -17.72 4.49
N ASN A 79 -6.15 -17.29 5.75
CA ASN A 79 -7.20 -17.67 6.69
C ASN A 79 -8.42 -16.73 6.54
N GLU A 80 -9.51 -17.00 7.26
CA GLU A 80 -10.74 -16.20 7.20
C GLU A 80 -10.55 -14.72 7.59
N GLU A 81 -9.43 -14.36 8.24
CA GLU A 81 -9.10 -12.98 8.63
C GLU A 81 -8.36 -12.22 7.52
N ASN A 82 -7.87 -12.94 6.52
CA ASN A 82 -6.97 -12.43 5.47
C ASN A 82 -7.61 -12.46 4.07
N TYR A 83 -8.91 -12.76 3.98
CA TYR A 83 -9.66 -12.62 2.73
C TYR A 83 -11.12 -12.22 3.00
N TYR A 84 -11.77 -11.69 1.97
CA TYR A 84 -13.23 -11.48 1.96
C TYR A 84 -13.81 -11.98 0.64
N GLN A 85 -15.14 -12.13 0.61
CA GLN A 85 -15.87 -12.57 -0.58
C GLN A 85 -16.82 -11.46 -1.02
N ASP A 86 -16.79 -11.12 -2.31
CA ASP A 86 -17.71 -10.17 -2.93
C ASP A 86 -18.16 -10.67 -4.30
N ASN A 87 -19.47 -10.62 -4.58
CA ASN A 87 -20.06 -10.99 -5.87
C ASN A 87 -19.56 -12.33 -6.45
N GLY A 88 -19.37 -13.34 -5.59
CA GLY A 88 -18.90 -14.68 -5.99
C GLY A 88 -17.39 -14.78 -6.26
N ARG A 89 -16.63 -13.71 -5.99
CA ARG A 89 -15.17 -13.68 -6.03
C ARG A 89 -14.61 -13.64 -4.61
N VAL A 90 -13.39 -14.10 -4.46
CA VAL A 90 -12.63 -14.08 -3.20
C VAL A 90 -11.39 -13.23 -3.37
N TYR A 91 -11.17 -12.32 -2.43
CA TYR A 91 -10.13 -11.30 -2.47
C TYR A 91 -9.28 -11.40 -1.19
N GLY A 92 -7.98 -11.64 -1.34
CA GLY A 92 -7.02 -11.79 -0.25
C GLY A 92 -6.23 -10.52 0.03
N CYS A 93 -5.79 -10.38 1.28
CA CYS A 93 -4.95 -9.28 1.77
C CYS A 93 -3.53 -9.80 2.06
N PRO A 94 -2.65 -9.91 1.04
CA PRO A 94 -1.34 -10.53 1.20
C PRO A 94 -0.45 -9.80 2.22
N CYS A 95 -0.61 -8.48 2.35
CA CYS A 95 0.16 -7.66 3.29
C CYS A 95 -0.16 -7.91 4.77
N ASN A 96 -1.23 -8.65 5.07
CA ASN A 96 -1.54 -9.10 6.43
C ASN A 96 -0.76 -10.37 6.81
N ILE A 97 -0.24 -11.09 5.82
CA ILE A 97 0.42 -12.39 6.00
C ILE A 97 1.94 -12.21 5.95
N GLN A 98 2.42 -11.33 5.08
CA GLN A 98 3.84 -11.03 4.89
C GLN A 98 4.05 -9.56 4.55
N ASN A 99 5.28 -9.08 4.66
CA ASN A 99 5.60 -7.69 4.35
C ASN A 99 5.37 -7.40 2.87
N CYS A 100 4.97 -6.17 2.56
CA CYS A 100 4.72 -5.72 1.20
C CYS A 100 5.67 -4.59 0.80
N LEU A 101 5.98 -4.54 -0.49
CA LEU A 101 6.52 -3.36 -1.16
C LEU A 101 5.58 -3.01 -2.31
N ARG A 102 5.56 -1.74 -2.70
CA ARG A 102 4.77 -1.28 -3.85
C ARG A 102 5.70 -0.85 -4.97
N LYS A 103 5.58 -1.50 -6.13
CA LYS A 103 6.11 -1.06 -7.42
C LYS A 103 5.04 -0.24 -8.12
N CYS A 104 5.42 0.85 -8.77
CA CYS A 104 4.43 1.70 -9.45
C CYS A 104 3.82 1.02 -10.69
N CYS A 105 4.63 0.28 -11.45
CA CYS A 105 4.21 -0.37 -12.69
C CYS A 105 4.21 -1.89 -12.58
N ALA A 106 3.68 -2.60 -13.60
CA ALA A 106 3.73 -4.06 -13.63
C ALA A 106 5.18 -4.61 -13.68
N GLU A 107 5.36 -5.92 -13.47
CA GLU A 107 6.69 -6.56 -13.46
C GLU A 107 7.53 -6.22 -14.71
N THR A 108 6.92 -6.21 -15.89
CA THR A 108 7.59 -5.97 -17.18
C THR A 108 7.47 -4.52 -17.67
N GLU A 109 7.16 -3.60 -16.77
CA GLU A 109 6.97 -2.18 -17.08
C GLU A 109 7.87 -1.31 -16.19
N ALA A 110 8.08 -0.07 -16.65
CA ALA A 110 8.75 1.00 -15.93
C ALA A 110 7.99 2.32 -16.13
N LEU A 111 8.23 3.31 -15.27
CA LEU A 111 7.56 4.60 -15.37
C LEU A 111 8.27 5.47 -16.40
N SER A 112 7.52 5.84 -17.45
CA SER A 112 7.97 6.76 -18.49
C SER A 112 6.89 7.82 -18.72
N ASN A 113 7.26 9.09 -18.64
CA ASN A 113 6.35 10.23 -18.81
C ASN A 113 5.05 10.07 -18.00
N LYS A 114 5.17 9.66 -16.73
CA LYS A 114 4.05 9.42 -15.79
C LYS A 114 3.12 8.24 -16.15
N THR A 115 3.52 7.41 -17.11
CA THR A 115 2.74 6.25 -17.53
C THR A 115 3.61 5.01 -17.44
N CYS A 116 3.02 3.89 -17.05
CA CYS A 116 3.71 2.62 -17.12
C CYS A 116 3.80 2.17 -18.57
N GLN A 117 5.02 1.89 -19.01
CA GLN A 117 5.33 1.46 -20.37
C GLN A 117 6.14 0.17 -20.32
N PRO A 118 5.99 -0.74 -21.32
CA PRO A 118 6.80 -1.94 -21.41
C PRO A 118 8.30 -1.61 -21.38
N TYR A 119 9.03 -2.29 -20.50
CA TYR A 119 10.46 -2.09 -20.33
C TYR A 119 11.19 -3.42 -20.40
N MET A 120 12.25 -3.47 -21.22
CA MET A 120 12.92 -4.74 -21.57
C MET A 120 13.88 -5.25 -20.50
N TYR A 121 14.24 -4.42 -19.51
CA TYR A 121 15.22 -4.77 -18.49
C TYR A 121 14.55 -5.13 -17.18
N ASP A 122 15.11 -6.14 -16.50
CA ASP A 122 14.67 -6.53 -15.17
C ASP A 122 15.11 -5.49 -14.13
N VAL A 123 14.16 -4.64 -13.75
CA VAL A 123 14.35 -3.60 -12.74
C VAL A 123 14.30 -4.13 -11.31
N SER A 124 13.97 -5.42 -11.09
CA SER A 124 13.88 -6.02 -9.75
C SER A 124 15.23 -5.97 -9.01
N SER A 125 16.33 -6.01 -9.74
CA SER A 125 17.68 -5.85 -9.19
C SER A 125 17.94 -4.46 -8.59
N HIS A 126 17.22 -3.43 -9.04
CA HIS A 126 17.32 -2.07 -8.48
C HIS A 126 16.65 -2.01 -7.12
N PHE A 127 15.47 -2.61 -6.96
CA PHE A 127 14.78 -2.71 -5.67
C PHE A 127 15.65 -3.32 -4.57
N GLN A 128 16.35 -4.42 -4.88
CA GLN A 128 17.19 -5.12 -3.92
C GLN A 128 18.31 -4.24 -3.34
N ARG A 129 18.81 -3.25 -4.10
CA ARG A 129 19.86 -2.32 -3.64
C ARG A 129 19.39 -1.33 -2.59
N HIS A 130 18.08 -1.07 -2.51
CA HIS A 130 17.48 -0.15 -1.54
C HIS A 130 16.88 -0.88 -0.33
N LEU A 131 16.92 -2.21 -0.32
CA LEU A 131 16.57 -3.03 0.83
C LEU A 131 17.79 -3.23 1.75
N PRO A 132 17.57 -3.45 3.06
CA PRO A 132 18.66 -3.86 3.95
C PRO A 132 19.35 -5.12 3.43
N GLU A 133 20.67 -5.22 3.55
CA GLU A 133 21.48 -6.32 3.00
C GLU A 133 21.00 -7.72 3.43
N GLU A 134 20.38 -7.81 4.60
CA GLU A 134 19.89 -9.04 5.22
C GLU A 134 18.55 -9.52 4.65
N VAL A 135 17.87 -8.70 3.84
CA VAL A 135 16.51 -8.97 3.38
C VAL A 135 16.48 -9.16 1.87
N SER A 136 15.90 -10.27 1.42
CA SER A 136 15.69 -10.54 -0.01
C SER A 136 14.34 -9.99 -0.46
N ILE A 137 14.29 -9.41 -1.66
CA ILE A 137 13.03 -8.96 -2.28
C ILE A 137 11.98 -10.07 -2.37
N ASN A 138 12.41 -11.33 -2.51
CA ASN A 138 11.52 -12.50 -2.57
C ASN A 138 10.78 -12.79 -1.25
N GLN A 139 11.15 -12.10 -0.16
CA GLN A 139 10.46 -12.19 1.14
C GLN A 139 9.29 -11.21 1.23
N TYR A 140 9.10 -10.35 0.23
CA TYR A 140 7.99 -9.40 0.16
C TYR A 140 6.94 -9.86 -0.85
N TYR A 141 5.70 -9.50 -0.60
CA TYR A 141 4.68 -9.45 -1.65
C TYR A 141 4.80 -8.11 -2.39
N ILE A 142 4.90 -8.13 -3.71
CA ILE A 142 5.01 -6.91 -4.51
C ILE A 142 3.63 -6.50 -5.04
N ILE A 143 3.15 -5.36 -4.58
CA ILE A 143 1.98 -4.68 -5.13
C ILE A 143 2.42 -3.93 -6.37
N HIS A 144 1.66 -4.00 -7.47
CA HIS A 144 1.96 -3.33 -8.72
C HIS A 144 0.87 -2.32 -9.03
N ASP A 145 1.07 -1.07 -8.61
CA ASP A 145 0.12 0.01 -8.80
C ASP A 145 0.72 1.38 -8.44
N ILE A 146 0.31 2.42 -9.17
CA ILE A 146 0.72 3.79 -8.89
C ILE A 146 -0.04 4.28 -7.66
N VAL A 147 0.70 4.85 -6.71
CA VAL A 147 0.09 5.40 -5.50
C VAL A 147 -0.93 6.51 -5.84
N ASN A 148 -2.15 6.37 -5.29
CA ASN A 148 -3.21 7.37 -5.43
C ASN A 148 -3.05 8.47 -4.37
N CYS A 149 -2.73 9.69 -4.82
CA CYS A 149 -2.56 10.85 -3.96
C CYS A 149 -3.82 11.73 -3.95
N THR A 150 -5.03 11.14 -3.96
CA THR A 150 -6.26 11.94 -3.83
C THR A 150 -6.17 12.74 -2.53
N ASP A 151 -6.36 14.06 -2.63
CA ASP A 151 -6.24 15.04 -1.53
C ASP A 151 -4.83 15.16 -0.90
N LYS A 152 -3.79 14.60 -1.54
CA LYS A 152 -2.39 14.67 -1.09
C LYS A 152 -1.49 15.25 -2.19
N VAL A 153 -0.35 15.82 -1.79
CA VAL A 153 0.68 16.25 -2.72
C VAL A 153 1.52 15.04 -3.14
N ARG A 154 1.69 14.87 -4.46
CA ARG A 154 2.62 13.88 -5.02
C ARG A 154 3.99 14.50 -5.25
N PHE A 155 5.05 13.83 -4.82
CA PHE A 155 6.43 14.20 -5.13
C PHE A 155 7.31 12.96 -5.35
N ILE A 156 8.49 13.18 -5.92
CA ILE A 156 9.47 12.15 -6.25
C ILE A 156 10.70 12.36 -5.38
N LEU A 157 11.23 11.26 -4.85
CA LEU A 157 12.56 11.21 -4.25
C LEU A 157 13.50 10.53 -5.24
N ASP A 158 14.48 11.27 -5.77
CA ASP A 158 15.53 10.74 -6.64
C ASP A 158 16.91 10.84 -5.95
N PRO A 159 17.38 9.74 -5.32
CA PRO A 159 18.70 9.68 -4.69
C PRO A 159 19.89 9.98 -5.62
N SER A 160 19.71 9.91 -6.94
CA SER A 160 20.77 10.20 -7.90
C SER A 160 20.96 11.69 -8.16
N GLU A 161 19.88 12.48 -8.01
CA GLU A 161 19.88 13.94 -8.21
C GLU A 161 20.31 14.67 -6.94
N SER A 162 19.86 14.21 -5.78
CA SER A 162 20.14 14.87 -4.50
C SER A 162 20.33 13.89 -3.36
N ASN A 163 21.32 14.14 -2.51
CA ASN A 163 21.50 13.37 -1.28
C ASN A 163 20.38 13.61 -0.25
N GLN A 164 19.60 14.69 -0.41
CA GLN A 164 18.44 14.99 0.42
C GLN A 164 17.25 14.08 0.10
N ASP A 165 17.28 13.43 -1.06
CA ASP A 165 16.24 12.52 -1.54
C ASP A 165 16.57 11.06 -1.19
N ASN A 166 17.67 10.81 -0.47
CA ASN A 166 17.99 9.49 0.04
C ASN A 166 16.89 9.02 0.99
N PHE A 167 16.36 7.83 0.70
CA PHE A 167 15.40 7.12 1.53
C PHE A 167 15.91 5.72 1.86
N VAL A 168 15.32 5.12 2.89
CA VAL A 168 15.65 3.77 3.35
C VAL A 168 14.37 2.95 3.41
N LEU A 169 14.37 1.76 2.84
CA LEU A 169 13.30 0.79 3.04
C LEU A 169 13.58 -0.02 4.30
N THR A 170 12.59 -0.11 5.17
CA THR A 170 12.65 -0.94 6.37
C THR A 170 12.31 -2.38 6.03
N LYS A 171 12.71 -3.32 6.90
CA LYS A 171 12.35 -4.74 6.80
C LYS A 171 10.84 -5.02 6.77
N ASN A 172 10.03 -4.08 7.26
CA ASN A 172 8.57 -4.18 7.30
C ASN A 172 7.90 -3.58 6.06
N GLY A 173 8.68 -3.05 5.11
CA GLY A 173 8.14 -2.44 3.89
C GLY A 173 7.76 -0.96 4.03
N ASN A 174 8.04 -0.31 5.15
CA ASN A 174 7.90 1.14 5.26
C ASN A 174 9.10 1.86 4.61
N LEU A 175 8.85 3.03 4.04
CA LEU A 175 9.89 3.92 3.51
C LEU A 175 10.16 5.03 4.54
N ILE A 176 11.42 5.17 4.93
CA ILE A 176 11.89 6.25 5.80
C ILE A 176 12.62 7.27 4.94
N TRP A 177 12.15 8.52 4.99
CA TRP A 177 12.82 9.65 4.36
C TRP A 177 12.94 10.78 5.39
N GLN A 178 14.16 11.20 5.67
CA GLN A 178 14.48 12.13 6.76
C GLN A 178 13.92 11.65 8.10
N SER A 179 12.92 12.34 8.67
CA SER A 179 12.21 11.96 9.90
C SER A 179 10.78 11.47 9.64
N TYR A 180 10.38 11.35 8.38
CA TYR A 180 9.07 10.87 7.97
C TYR A 180 9.08 9.37 7.71
N ASN A 181 7.96 8.73 8.02
CA ASN A 181 7.74 7.30 7.85
C ASN A 181 6.49 7.09 7.00
N PHE A 182 6.68 6.52 5.81
CA PHE A 182 5.64 6.28 4.83
C PHE A 182 5.29 4.80 4.79
N SER A 183 3.99 4.50 4.88
CA SER A 183 3.50 3.14 4.73
C SER A 183 3.55 2.71 3.26
N VAL A 184 3.37 1.42 3.00
CA VAL A 184 3.27 0.87 1.62
C VAL A 184 2.11 1.46 0.80
N ASN A 185 1.19 2.18 1.43
CA ASN A 185 0.08 2.88 0.76
C ASN A 185 0.40 4.33 0.42
N ASP A 186 1.50 4.88 0.95
CA ASP A 186 1.89 6.28 0.74
C ASP A 186 3.01 6.43 -0.29
N TYR A 187 3.57 5.32 -0.79
CA TYR A 187 4.60 5.37 -1.80
C TYR A 187 4.48 4.21 -2.80
N CYS A 188 5.07 4.40 -3.98
CA CYS A 188 5.46 3.32 -4.86
C CYS A 188 6.89 3.57 -5.37
N LEU A 189 7.62 2.50 -5.68
CA LEU A 189 9.01 2.55 -6.16
C LEU A 189 9.03 2.21 -7.64
N GLU A 190 9.88 2.88 -8.42
CA GLU A 190 10.02 2.53 -9.84
C GLU A 190 11.32 3.01 -10.45
N TYR A 191 11.67 2.39 -11.58
CA TYR A 191 12.67 2.91 -12.48
C TYR A 191 12.09 3.99 -13.40
N LEU A 192 12.69 5.18 -13.38
CA LEU A 192 12.33 6.29 -14.24
C LEU A 192 13.12 6.18 -15.55
N VAL A 193 12.42 5.97 -16.67
CA VAL A 193 13.07 5.70 -17.97
C VAL A 193 13.82 6.93 -18.49
N GLU A 194 13.25 8.13 -18.31
CA GLU A 194 13.84 9.38 -18.81
C GLU A 194 15.14 9.73 -18.08
N ASP A 195 15.15 9.57 -16.77
CA ASP A 195 16.28 9.96 -15.91
C ASP A 195 17.28 8.82 -15.75
N THR A 196 16.87 7.59 -16.10
CA THR A 196 17.62 6.33 -15.94
C THR A 196 17.91 5.97 -14.48
N THR A 197 17.03 6.40 -13.57
CA THR A 197 17.22 6.36 -12.12
C THR A 197 16.16 5.50 -11.43
N PHE A 198 16.44 5.09 -10.19
CA PHE A 198 15.47 4.43 -9.33
C PHE A 198 14.96 5.45 -8.31
N ALA A 199 13.66 5.64 -8.25
CA ALA A 199 13.03 6.67 -7.46
C ALA A 199 11.85 6.14 -6.65
N ALA A 200 11.44 6.91 -5.66
CA ALA A 200 10.19 6.71 -4.95
C ALA A 200 9.20 7.82 -5.33
N LEU A 201 7.98 7.45 -5.71
CA LEU A 201 6.83 8.36 -5.80
C LEU A 201 6.07 8.30 -4.48
N LEU A 202 5.87 9.45 -3.83
CA LEU A 202 5.21 9.54 -2.53
C LEU A 202 3.96 10.42 -2.60
N CYS A 203 3.00 10.14 -1.72
CA CYS A 203 1.90 11.02 -1.38
C CYS A 203 2.06 11.53 0.06
N SER A 204 1.93 12.84 0.27
CA SER A 204 1.99 13.43 1.62
C SER A 204 1.02 14.59 1.78
N ASP A 205 0.49 14.73 3.00
CA ASP A 205 -0.31 15.88 3.43
C ASP A 205 0.56 17.11 3.77
N VAL A 206 1.89 16.96 3.76
CA VAL A 206 2.83 18.04 4.09
C VAL A 206 2.91 19.02 2.90
N GLU A 207 2.01 19.99 2.85
CA GLU A 207 2.01 21.06 1.85
C GLU A 207 3.17 22.06 1.99
N GLU A 208 3.84 22.12 3.14
CA GLU A 208 4.75 23.24 3.44
C GLU A 208 6.03 22.75 4.13
N ASN A 209 7.16 22.80 3.39
CA ASN A 209 8.58 22.94 3.79
C ASN A 209 9.58 22.28 2.82
N VAL A 210 9.14 21.80 1.65
CA VAL A 210 10.05 21.37 0.55
C VAL A 210 10.70 22.57 -0.17
N SER A 211 10.56 23.79 0.35
CA SER A 211 11.21 25.01 -0.17
C SER A 211 12.73 25.02 0.01
N HIS A 212 13.31 24.12 0.81
CA HIS A 212 14.77 24.00 0.96
C HIS A 212 15.42 22.89 0.10
N ALA A 213 14.63 22.07 -0.60
CA ALA A 213 15.15 21.12 -1.60
C ALA A 213 15.23 21.74 -3.02
N ILE A 214 14.64 22.92 -3.23
CA ILE A 214 14.74 23.65 -4.50
C ILE A 214 15.95 24.59 -4.42
N GLY A 215 17.14 24.00 -4.56
CA GLY A 215 18.32 24.73 -5.00
C GLY A 215 18.02 25.39 -6.34
N THR A 216 18.15 26.71 -6.38
CA THR A 216 17.91 27.55 -7.55
C THR A 216 18.59 27.01 -8.81
N ASN A 217 17.78 26.82 -9.87
CA ASN A 217 18.09 26.29 -11.22
C ASN A 217 18.20 24.76 -11.22
N VAL A 218 17.17 23.99 -11.56
CA VAL A 218 16.43 23.95 -12.83
C VAL A 218 15.03 23.37 -12.59
N PHE A 219 14.04 23.86 -13.34
CA PHE A 219 12.68 23.33 -13.41
C PHE A 219 12.64 21.80 -13.58
N HIS A 220 12.17 21.07 -12.56
CA HIS A 220 11.24 19.93 -12.70
C HIS A 220 10.49 19.56 -11.40
N SER A 221 10.25 20.53 -10.49
CA SER A 221 9.13 20.40 -9.56
C SER A 221 7.83 20.55 -10.35
N LEU A 222 7.41 19.48 -11.02
CA LEU A 222 6.01 19.35 -11.38
C LEU A 222 5.25 19.15 -10.08
N LEU A 223 4.61 20.21 -9.59
CA LEU A 223 3.36 20.06 -8.85
C LEU A 223 2.46 19.18 -9.74
N LEU A 224 2.37 17.90 -9.40
CA LEU A 224 1.47 16.95 -10.04
C LEU A 224 0.09 17.19 -9.41
N VAL A 225 -0.64 18.16 -9.94
CA VAL A 225 -2.10 18.26 -9.77
C VAL A 225 -2.78 17.16 -10.57
#